data_AF-A0A4Q6E3A9-F1
#
_entry.id   AF-A0A4Q6E3A9-F1
#
_cell.length_a   1.000
_cell.length_b   1.000
_cell.length_c   1.000
_cell.angle_alpha   90.00
_cell.angle_beta   90.00
_cell.angle_gamma   90.00
#
_symmetry.space_group_name_H-M   'P 1'
#
loop_
_entity.id
_entity.type
_entity.pdbx_description
1 polymer ?
#
loop_
_entity_poly.entity_id
_entity_poly.type
_entity_poly.pdbx_seq_one_letter_code
_entity_poly.pdbx_strand_id
1 'polypeptide(L)'
;KAAAGYLAGYADSEFIDELNTFTLPMLSGGNYRAFEIIGDSMLPTPSGSIIVGEKVDSMDEVKSNNAYIVISRNEGIVYKRIVKNNKAKNKVSLVSDNPSFQPYQVNSEDIIELWQAQVVIGKVASQQRWDVNSLASLVNNLQDQVSTLKKKMN
;
A
#
# COMPACT_ATOMS: atom_id res chain seq x y z
N LYS A 1 -11.66 6.09 -4.81
CA LYS A 1 -12.94 6.38 -4.12
C LYS A 1 -13.28 5.36 -3.02
N ALA A 2 -12.33 4.51 -2.58
CA ALA A 2 -12.58 3.41 -1.64
C ALA A 2 -12.27 3.74 -0.16
N ALA A 3 -11.32 4.65 0.11
CA ALA A 3 -10.91 4.95 1.50
C ALA A 3 -11.99 5.66 2.34
N ALA A 4 -12.87 6.45 1.72
CA ALA A 4 -13.90 7.23 2.41
C ALA A 4 -15.16 6.45 2.77
N GLY A 5 -15.49 5.38 2.02
CA GLY A 5 -16.68 4.55 2.29
C GLY A 5 -16.48 3.59 3.46
N TYR A 6 -15.23 3.15 3.69
CA TYR A 6 -14.93 2.11 4.67
C TYR A 6 -15.11 2.56 6.13
N LEU A 7 -14.75 3.81 6.43
CA LEU A 7 -14.96 4.41 7.76
C LEU A 7 -16.41 4.83 8.00
N ALA A 8 -17.16 5.13 6.94
CA ALA A 8 -18.54 5.60 7.04
C ALA A 8 -19.58 4.46 7.13
N GLY A 9 -19.29 3.29 6.54
CA GLY A 9 -20.23 2.16 6.47
C GLY A 9 -20.25 1.22 7.70
N TYR A 10 -19.35 1.40 8.68
CA TYR A 10 -19.22 0.47 9.81
C TYR A 10 -20.33 0.60 10.88
N ALA A 11 -21.32 1.48 10.66
CA ALA A 11 -22.50 1.60 11.52
C ALA A 11 -23.64 0.63 11.12
N ASP A 12 -23.59 0.04 9.92
CA ASP A 12 -24.56 -0.94 9.44
C ASP A 12 -23.88 -2.28 9.18
N SER A 13 -24.22 -3.28 10.00
CA SER A 13 -23.82 -4.68 9.79
C SER A 13 -24.28 -5.26 8.44
N GLU A 14 -25.20 -4.58 7.74
CA GLU A 14 -25.72 -4.95 6.42
C GLU A 14 -24.83 -4.47 5.24
N PHE A 15 -23.84 -3.58 5.45
CA PHE A 15 -22.99 -3.07 4.35
C PHE A 15 -21.81 -4.00 3.99
N ILE A 16 -21.57 -5.06 4.78
CA ILE A 16 -20.47 -6.01 4.52
C ILE A 16 -20.81 -6.98 3.37
N ASP A 17 -22.08 -7.08 2.96
CA ASP A 17 -22.58 -8.10 2.02
C ASP A 17 -22.33 -7.83 0.51
N GLU A 18 -21.87 -6.64 0.11
CA GLU A 18 -21.56 -6.35 -1.31
C GLU A 18 -20.05 -6.32 -1.66
N LEU A 19 -19.19 -6.83 -0.77
CA LEU A 19 -17.79 -7.06 -1.15
C LEU A 19 -17.69 -8.32 -2.01
N ASN A 20 -17.35 -8.13 -3.30
CA ASN A 20 -17.03 -9.23 -4.22
C ASN A 20 -16.08 -10.22 -3.54
N THR A 21 -16.55 -11.45 -3.33
CA THR A 21 -15.74 -12.53 -2.78
C THR A 21 -14.93 -13.18 -3.91
N PHE A 22 -13.68 -13.52 -3.61
CA PHE A 22 -12.82 -14.27 -4.53
C PHE A 22 -12.08 -15.34 -3.74
N THR A 23 -11.90 -16.51 -4.35
CA THR A 23 -11.25 -17.65 -3.72
C THR A 23 -9.84 -17.80 -4.27
N LEU A 24 -8.84 -17.81 -3.39
CA LEU A 24 -7.47 -18.16 -3.73
C LEU A 24 -7.19 -19.59 -3.29
N PRO A 25 -6.96 -20.55 -4.21
CA PRO A 25 -6.81 -21.97 -3.86
C PRO A 25 -5.65 -22.28 -2.89
N MET A 26 -4.67 -21.38 -2.79
CA MET A 26 -3.50 -21.51 -1.91
C MET A 26 -3.78 -21.03 -0.47
N LEU A 27 -4.90 -20.36 -0.22
CA LEU A 27 -5.31 -19.87 1.09
C LEU A 27 -6.47 -20.72 1.59
N SER A 28 -6.19 -21.68 2.46
CA SER A 28 -7.21 -22.57 3.05
C SER A 28 -7.42 -22.23 4.52
N GLY A 29 -8.67 -21.90 4.88
CA GLY A 29 -9.05 -21.52 6.23
C GLY A 29 -8.52 -20.13 6.64
N GLY A 30 -9.26 -19.46 7.53
CA GLY A 30 -8.96 -18.09 7.97
C GLY A 30 -9.89 -17.03 7.37
N ASN A 31 -9.84 -15.83 7.94
CA ASN A 31 -10.61 -14.68 7.47
C ASN A 31 -9.69 -13.77 6.66
N TYR A 32 -9.97 -13.64 5.36
CA TYR A 32 -9.14 -12.83 4.46
C TYR A 32 -9.91 -11.66 3.89
N ARG A 33 -9.20 -10.57 3.65
CA ARG A 33 -9.73 -9.38 2.99
C ARG A 33 -8.69 -8.77 2.06
N ALA A 34 -9.15 -8.29 0.91
CA ALA A 34 -8.31 -7.58 -0.05
C ALA A 34 -8.42 -6.07 0.14
N PHE A 35 -7.28 -5.39 0.05
CA PHE A 35 -7.17 -3.95 0.16
C PHE A 35 -6.38 -3.42 -1.03
N GLU A 36 -6.98 -2.55 -1.83
CA GLU A 36 -6.22 -1.78 -2.83
C GLU A 36 -5.44 -0.68 -2.11
N ILE A 37 -4.13 -0.69 -2.23
CA ILE A 37 -3.28 0.32 -1.61
C ILE A 37 -3.07 1.50 -2.56
N ILE A 38 -2.92 2.69 -1.98
CA ILE A 38 -2.65 3.93 -2.71
C ILE A 38 -1.41 4.58 -2.10
N GLY A 39 -0.52 5.06 -2.96
CA GLY A 39 0.72 5.73 -2.55
C GLY A 39 1.96 4.86 -2.72
N ASP A 40 3.10 5.45 -2.44
CA ASP A 40 4.46 4.96 -2.69
C ASP A 40 5.22 4.64 -1.40
N SER A 41 4.55 4.70 -0.25
CA SER A 41 5.18 4.51 1.05
C SER A 41 5.69 3.08 1.29
N MET A 42 5.21 2.10 0.55
CA MET A 42 5.61 0.69 0.67
C MET A 42 6.31 0.17 -0.58
N LEU A 43 7.00 1.04 -1.34
CA LEU A 43 7.85 0.58 -2.42
C LEU A 43 8.87 -0.47 -1.90
N PRO A 44 9.07 -1.59 -2.61
CA PRO A 44 8.80 -1.80 -4.04
C PRO A 44 7.36 -2.19 -4.40
N THR A 45 6.43 -2.32 -3.45
CA THR A 45 5.02 -2.54 -3.76
C THR A 45 4.41 -1.26 -4.35
N PRO A 46 4.01 -1.25 -5.63
CA PRO A 46 3.52 -0.03 -6.27
C PRO A 46 2.09 0.29 -5.84
N SER A 47 1.75 1.58 -5.93
CA SER A 47 0.36 2.06 -5.78
C SER A 47 -0.57 1.31 -6.75
N GLY A 48 -1.80 1.03 -6.30
CA GLY A 48 -2.79 0.27 -7.07
C GLY A 48 -2.63 -1.26 -6.98
N SER A 49 -1.63 -1.74 -6.24
CA SER A 49 -1.54 -3.16 -5.87
C SER A 49 -2.66 -3.55 -4.90
N ILE A 50 -3.08 -4.80 -4.95
CA ILE A 50 -4.06 -5.37 -4.02
C ILE A 50 -3.31 -6.23 -3.00
N ILE A 51 -3.48 -5.93 -1.72
CA ILE A 51 -2.91 -6.69 -0.61
C ILE A 51 -4.01 -7.59 -0.04
N VAL A 52 -3.79 -8.89 -0.06
CA VAL A 52 -4.65 -9.85 0.63
C VAL A 52 -4.09 -10.03 2.04
N GLY A 53 -4.85 -9.59 3.03
CA GLY A 53 -4.52 -9.73 4.44
C GLY A 53 -5.33 -10.83 5.10
N GLU A 54 -4.73 -11.53 6.06
CA GLU A 54 -5.40 -12.44 6.99
C GLU A 54 -5.67 -11.71 8.31
N LYS A 55 -6.88 -11.84 8.84
CA LYS A 55 -7.28 -11.16 10.08
C LYS A 55 -6.40 -11.61 11.24
N VAL A 56 -5.96 -10.65 12.05
CA VAL A 56 -5.27 -10.89 13.31
C VAL A 56 -6.19 -10.47 14.44
N ASP A 57 -6.55 -11.41 15.32
CA ASP A 57 -7.52 -11.14 16.38
C ASP A 57 -6.89 -10.53 17.64
N SER A 58 -5.58 -10.73 17.85
CA SER A 58 -4.86 -10.18 19.01
C SER A 58 -3.54 -9.50 18.64
N MET A 59 -3.25 -8.39 19.32
CA MET A 59 -1.97 -7.69 19.18
C MET A 59 -0.76 -8.55 19.59
N ASP A 60 -0.97 -9.59 20.40
CA ASP A 60 0.08 -10.52 20.80
C ASP A 60 0.58 -11.38 19.64
N GLU A 61 -0.28 -11.72 18.68
CA GLU A 61 0.04 -12.52 17.50
C GLU A 61 0.87 -11.76 16.45
N VAL A 62 0.87 -10.43 16.55
CA VAL A 62 1.60 -9.56 15.62
C VAL A 62 3.10 -9.86 15.67
N LYS A 63 3.72 -10.02 14.51
CA LYS A 63 5.15 -10.26 14.38
C LYS A 63 5.82 -8.94 14.00
N SER A 64 6.85 -8.59 14.77
CA SER A 64 7.61 -7.38 14.49
C SER A 64 8.28 -7.48 13.12
N ASN A 65 8.35 -6.36 12.40
CA ASN A 65 8.90 -6.22 11.05
C ASN A 65 8.11 -6.93 9.92
N ASN A 66 6.92 -7.47 10.21
CA ASN A 66 6.01 -7.97 9.19
C ASN A 66 5.09 -6.84 8.69
N ALA A 67 4.60 -6.99 7.46
CA ALA A 67 3.71 -6.02 6.83
C ALA A 67 2.24 -6.31 7.16
N TYR A 68 1.51 -5.25 7.48
CA TYR A 68 0.11 -5.31 7.90
C TYR A 68 -0.71 -4.22 7.21
N ILE A 69 -1.98 -4.50 6.99
CA ILE A 69 -3.00 -3.48 6.84
C ILE A 69 -3.49 -3.13 8.24
N VAL A 70 -3.32 -1.87 8.62
CA VAL A 70 -3.73 -1.33 9.91
C VAL A 70 -4.93 -0.44 9.67
N ILE A 71 -6.05 -0.75 10.31
CA ILE A 71 -7.23 0.11 10.33
C ILE A 71 -7.28 0.77 11.70
N SER A 72 -7.20 2.09 11.74
CA SER A 72 -7.22 2.86 12.99
C SER A 72 -8.20 4.02 12.92
N ARG A 73 -8.65 4.49 14.09
CA ARG A 73 -9.60 5.60 14.20
C ARG A 73 -9.06 6.90 13.59
N ASN A 74 -7.77 7.16 13.77
CA ASN A 74 -7.16 8.46 13.45
C ASN A 74 -6.48 8.46 12.06
N GLU A 75 -5.87 7.35 11.64
CA GLU A 75 -5.11 7.28 10.38
C GLU A 75 -5.91 6.64 9.23
N GLY A 76 -7.08 6.06 9.54
CA GLY A 76 -7.83 5.25 8.59
C GLY A 76 -7.10 3.95 8.27
N ILE A 77 -7.06 3.58 6.97
CA ILE A 77 -6.48 2.33 6.48
C ILE A 77 -5.10 2.58 5.90
N VAL A 78 -4.07 1.97 6.48
CA VAL A 78 -2.68 2.11 6.03
C VAL A 78 -2.01 0.75 5.87
N TYR A 79 -1.11 0.63 4.90
CA TYR A 79 -0.25 -0.54 4.69
C TYR A 79 1.16 -0.21 5.17
N LYS A 80 1.65 -0.88 6.22
CA LYS A 80 2.93 -0.58 6.90
C LYS A 80 3.55 -1.82 7.53
N ARG A 81 4.85 -1.78 7.83
CA ARG A 81 5.45 -2.71 8.79
C ARG A 81 5.12 -2.31 10.21
N ILE A 82 4.81 -3.29 11.06
CA ILE A 82 4.66 -3.05 12.50
C ILE A 82 5.95 -3.41 13.21
N VAL A 83 6.47 -2.49 14.03
CA VAL A 83 7.55 -2.76 14.98
C VAL A 83 7.02 -2.64 16.40
N LYS A 84 7.06 -3.75 17.13
CA LYS A 84 6.67 -3.80 18.55
C LYS A 84 7.74 -3.18 19.43
N ASN A 85 7.31 -2.43 20.45
CA ASN A 85 8.20 -1.95 21.51
C ASN A 85 8.07 -2.84 22.75
N ASN A 86 9.14 -3.58 23.09
CA ASN A 86 9.14 -4.47 24.26
C ASN A 86 8.96 -3.74 25.60
N LYS A 87 9.28 -2.44 25.66
CA LYS A 87 9.13 -1.60 26.87
C LYS A 87 7.78 -0.90 26.96
N ALA A 88 7.11 -0.66 25.83
CA ALA A 88 5.85 0.06 25.75
C ALA A 88 4.83 -0.77 24.95
N LYS A 89 4.20 -1.74 25.63
CA LYS A 89 3.26 -2.68 24.99
C LYS A 89 1.98 -2.02 24.44
N ASN A 90 1.66 -0.80 24.89
CA ASN A 90 0.50 -0.05 24.46
C ASN A 90 0.71 0.75 23.17
N LYS A 91 1.91 0.75 22.60
CA LYS A 91 2.23 1.45 21.37
C LYS A 91 2.94 0.56 20.38
N VAL A 92 2.68 0.78 19.10
CA VAL A 92 3.45 0.20 18.01
C VAL A 92 3.92 1.25 17.03
N SER A 93 5.10 1.02 16.47
CA SER A 93 5.64 1.87 15.41
C SER A 93 5.20 1.33 14.06
N LEU A 94 4.61 2.19 13.25
CA LEU A 94 4.33 1.93 11.84
C LEU A 94 5.50 2.44 11.00
N VAL A 95 6.10 1.53 10.24
CA VAL A 95 7.31 1.77 9.45
C VAL A 95 7.00 1.54 7.99
N SER A 96 7.48 2.46 7.15
CA SER A 96 7.36 2.40 5.70
C SER A 96 8.55 1.65 5.10
N ASP A 97 8.34 0.88 4.04
CA ASP A 97 9.46 0.28 3.28
C ASP A 97 10.21 1.33 2.45
N ASN A 98 9.51 2.41 2.06
CA ASN A 98 10.12 3.57 1.45
C ASN A 98 10.75 4.47 2.53
N PRO A 99 12.09 4.65 2.54
CA PRO A 99 12.79 5.45 3.56
C PRO A 99 12.45 6.94 3.55
N SER A 100 11.82 7.43 2.47
CA SER A 100 11.37 8.83 2.37
C SER A 100 10.24 9.15 3.36
N PHE A 101 9.61 8.12 3.95
CA PHE A 101 8.52 8.23 4.90
C PHE A 101 9.01 7.91 6.30
N GLN A 102 8.92 8.89 7.21
CA GLN A 102 9.34 8.70 8.59
C GLN A 102 8.41 7.72 9.34
N PRO A 103 8.96 6.84 10.19
CA PRO A 103 8.17 6.04 11.12
C PRO A 103 7.37 6.91 12.08
N TYR A 104 6.19 6.44 12.46
CA TYR A 104 5.35 7.09 13.48
C TYR A 104 4.73 6.04 14.40
N GLN A 105 4.27 6.46 15.58
CA GLN A 105 3.69 5.57 16.59
C GLN A 105 2.17 5.73 16.64
N VAL A 106 1.48 4.61 16.85
CA VAL A 106 0.06 4.55 17.12
C VAL A 106 -0.18 3.80 18.43
N ASN A 107 -1.20 4.19 19.18
CA ASN A 107 -1.61 3.43 20.36
C ASN A 107 -2.34 2.17 19.91
N SER A 108 -2.09 1.05 20.58
CA SER A 108 -2.75 -0.22 20.26
C SER A 108 -4.27 -0.15 20.42
N GLU A 109 -4.78 0.75 21.28
CA GLU A 109 -6.22 1.00 21.48
C GLU A 109 -6.90 1.75 20.33
N ASP A 110 -6.12 2.49 19.52
CA ASP A 110 -6.62 3.22 18.36
C ASP A 110 -6.77 2.31 17.13
N ILE A 111 -6.16 1.11 17.16
CA ILE A 111 -6.24 0.10 16.11
C ILE A 111 -7.56 -0.66 16.26
N ILE A 112 -8.39 -0.58 15.21
CA ILE A 112 -9.71 -1.21 15.13
C ILE A 112 -9.59 -2.62 14.55
N GLU A 113 -8.85 -2.75 13.46
CA GLU A 113 -8.59 -4.04 12.81
C GLU A 113 -7.13 -4.12 12.36
N LEU A 114 -6.64 -5.35 12.31
CA LEU A 114 -5.32 -5.64 11.82
C LEU A 114 -5.36 -6.86 10.90
N TRP A 115 -4.70 -6.75 9.75
CA TRP A 115 -4.62 -7.82 8.77
C TRP A 115 -3.18 -8.06 8.37
N GLN A 116 -2.65 -9.25 8.62
CA GLN A 116 -1.30 -9.63 8.21
C GLN A 116 -1.27 -9.83 6.70
N ALA A 117 -0.40 -9.12 5.99
CA ALA A 117 -0.28 -9.28 4.55
C ALA A 117 0.25 -10.68 4.20
N GLN A 118 -0.51 -11.43 3.41
CA GLN A 118 -0.17 -12.78 2.95
C GLN A 118 0.20 -12.80 1.46
N VAL A 119 -0.53 -12.04 0.64
CA VAL A 119 -0.32 -12.00 -0.81
C VAL A 119 -0.38 -10.57 -1.32
N VAL A 120 0.51 -10.24 -2.24
CA VAL A 120 0.51 -8.98 -3.01
C VAL A 120 0.16 -9.32 -4.46
N ILE A 121 -0.94 -8.74 -4.96
CA ILE A 121 -1.40 -8.89 -6.33
C ILE A 121 -1.14 -7.57 -7.05
N GLY A 122 -0.13 -7.56 -7.91
CA GLY A 122 0.12 -6.45 -8.82
C GLY A 122 -0.88 -6.48 -9.99
N LYS A 123 -1.46 -5.33 -10.34
CA LYS A 123 -2.14 -5.21 -11.62
C LYS A 123 -1.10 -5.39 -12.72
N VAL A 124 -1.40 -6.27 -13.69
CA VAL A 124 -0.56 -6.38 -14.89
C VAL A 124 -0.54 -5.01 -15.53
N ALA A 125 0.64 -4.41 -15.64
CA ALA A 125 0.78 -3.17 -16.37
C ALA A 125 0.21 -3.41 -17.77
N SER A 126 -0.84 -2.68 -18.16
CA SER A 126 -1.15 -2.53 -19.57
C SER A 126 0.15 -2.02 -20.18
N GLN A 127 0.83 -2.83 -21.00
CA GLN A 127 2.03 -2.38 -21.67
C GLN A 127 1.64 -1.13 -22.46
N GLN A 128 1.93 0.06 -21.91
CA GLN A 128 2.13 1.22 -22.74
C GLN A 128 3.40 0.88 -23.51
N ARG A 129 3.22 0.27 -24.69
CA ARG A 129 4.25 0.26 -25.71
C ARG A 129 4.57 1.72 -25.98
N TRP A 130 5.65 2.21 -25.40
CA TRP A 130 6.24 3.46 -25.85
C TRP A 130 6.62 3.21 -27.32
N ASP A 131 5.91 3.85 -28.23
CA ASP A 131 6.23 3.76 -29.65
C ASP A 131 7.68 4.24 -29.83
N VAL A 132 8.50 3.42 -30.49
CA VAL A 132 9.93 3.72 -30.75
C VAL A 132 10.07 5.06 -31.47
N ASN A 133 9.06 5.46 -32.26
CA ASN A 133 9.01 6.75 -32.93
C ASN A 133 8.92 7.94 -31.93
N SER A 134 8.21 7.77 -30.82
CA SER A 134 8.12 8.78 -29.76
C SER A 134 9.44 8.91 -28.99
N LEU A 135 10.20 7.83 -28.85
CA LEU A 135 11.54 7.88 -28.25
C LEU A 135 12.56 8.51 -29.20
N ALA A 136 12.49 8.20 -30.49
CA ALA A 136 13.36 8.80 -31.50
C ALA A 136 13.16 10.32 -31.60
N SER A 137 11.91 10.80 -31.55
CA SER A 137 11.60 12.23 -31.59
C SER A 137 12.07 12.98 -30.35
N LEU A 138 11.98 12.39 -29.15
CA LEU A 138 12.53 12.97 -27.92
C LEU A 138 14.06 13.11 -27.98
N VAL A 139 14.76 12.08 -28.48
CA VAL A 139 16.23 12.13 -28.64
C VAL A 139 16.64 13.18 -29.67
N ASN A 140 15.94 13.26 -30.80
CA ASN A 140 16.20 14.27 -31.83
C ASN A 140 15.98 15.69 -31.29
N ASN A 141 14.91 15.92 -30.53
CA ASN A 141 14.63 17.24 -29.95
C ASN A 141 15.69 17.64 -28.90
N LEU A 142 16.16 16.70 -28.08
CA LEU A 142 17.29 16.93 -27.17
C LEU A 142 18.58 17.26 -27.93
N GLN A 143 18.84 16.59 -29.04
CA GLN A 143 20.01 16.85 -29.88
C GLN A 143 19.95 18.25 -30.51
N ASP A 144 18.77 18.69 -30.94
CA ASP A 144 18.54 20.04 -31.46
C ASP A 144 18.68 21.12 -30.38
N GLN A 145 18.22 20.86 -29.15
CA GLN A 145 18.40 21.78 -28.03
C GLN A 145 19.88 21.92 -27.62
N VAL A 146 20.64 20.83 -27.60
CA VAL A 146 22.07 20.88 -27.28
C VAL A 146 22.86 21.59 -28.39
N SER A 147 22.51 21.39 -29.66
CA SER A 147 23.19 22.04 -30.78
C SER A 147 22.91 23.55 -30.82
N THR A 148 21.68 23.97 -30.53
CA THR A 148 21.30 25.39 -30.44
C THR A 148 21.95 26.07 -29.23
N LEU A 149 22.11 25.39 -28.10
CA LEU A 149 22.87 25.89 -26.95
C LEU A 149 24.36 26.06 -27.28
N LYS A 150 25.00 25.07 -27.91
CA LYS A 150 26.39 25.19 -28.36
C LYS A 150 26.60 26.37 -29.31
N LYS A 151 25.64 26.63 -30.20
CA LYS A 151 25.70 27.74 -31.16
C LYS A 151 25.50 29.11 -30.53
N LYS A 152 24.82 29.20 -29.37
CA LYS A 152 24.67 30.44 -28.58
C LYS A 152 25.85 30.73 -27.65
N MET A 153 26.70 29.72 -27.38
CA MET A 153 27.86 29.83 -26.49
C MET A 153 29.17 30.15 -27.23
N ASN A 154 29.16 30.15 -28.57
CA ASN A 154 30.22 30.67 -29.44
C ASN A 154 29.80 31.99 -30.07
#